data_AF-A0AAQ3J5E9-F1
#
_entry.id   AF-A0AAQ3J5E9-F1
#
_cell.length_a   1.000
_cell.length_b   1.000
_cell.length_c   1.000
_cell.angle_alpha   90.00
_cell.angle_beta   90.00
_cell.angle_gamma   90.00
#
_symmetry.space_group_name_H-M   'P 1'
#
loop_
_entity.id
_entity.type
_entity.pdbx_description
1 polymer ?
#
loop_
_entity_poly.entity_id
_entity_poly.type
_entity_poly.pdbx_seq_one_letter_code
_entity_poly.pdbx_strand_id
1 'polypeptide(L)' 'MQKLSLETKKIWFAKHRKANFAASLRLEGFVPSACEGEIKLPTREAALKAILQLAET' A
#
# COMPACT_ATOMS: atom_id res chain seq x y z
N MET A 1 -8.98 6.78 33.71
CA MET A 1 -8.39 6.49 32.38
C MET A 1 -7.19 7.40 32.19
N GLN A 2 -5.97 6.88 32.05
CA GLN A 2 -4.81 7.74 31.75
C GLN A 2 -5.02 8.41 30.38
N LYS A 3 -4.67 9.69 30.27
CA LYS A 3 -4.80 10.44 29.02
C LYS A 3 -3.75 9.94 28.04
N LEU A 4 -4.19 9.27 26.97
CA LEU A 4 -3.32 8.84 25.87
C LEU A 4 -2.68 10.05 25.21
N SER A 5 -1.35 10.04 25.12
CA SER A 5 -0.60 11.09 24.43
C SER A 5 -0.84 11.03 22.91
N LEU A 6 -0.65 12.17 22.23
CA LEU A 6 -0.72 12.23 20.77
C LEU A 6 0.32 11.32 20.11
N GLU A 7 1.53 11.26 20.68
CA GLU A 7 2.61 10.40 20.16
C GLU A 7 2.26 8.92 20.26
N THR A 8 1.64 8.49 21.36
CA THR A 8 1.18 7.11 21.50
C THR A 8 0.17 6.75 20.40
N LYS A 9 -0.73 7.69 20.04
CA LYS A 9 -1.70 7.47 18.94
C LYS A 9 -1.01 7.36 17.59
N LYS A 10 -0.01 8.21 17.31
CA LYS A 10 0.76 8.17 16.06
C LYS A 10 1.53 6.86 15.92
N ILE A 11 2.21 6.42 16.98
CA ILE A 11 2.95 5.14 17.00
C ILE A 11 2.00 3.98 16.72
N TRP A 12 0.84 3.97 17.38
CA TRP A 12 -0.16 2.93 17.16
C TRP A 12 -0.66 2.90 15.71
N PHE A 13 -0.96 4.08 15.14
CA PHE A 13 -1.39 4.21 13.74
C PHE A 13 -0.31 3.71 12.77
N ALA A 14 0.93 4.16 12.93
CA ALA A 14 2.04 3.75 12.08
C ALA A 14 2.22 2.22 12.07
N LYS A 15 2.04 1.57 13.23
CA LYS A 15 2.12 0.11 13.39
C LYS A 15 1.00 -0.64 12.67
N HIS A 16 -0.25 -0.15 12.74
CA HIS A 16 -1.42 -0.95 12.29
C HIS A 16 -2.02 -0.52 10.95
N ARG A 17 -1.66 0.65 10.40
CA ARG A 17 -2.32 1.22 9.20
C ARG A 17 -2.38 0.25 8.01
N LYS A 18 -1.31 -0.50 7.73
CA LYS A 18 -1.26 -1.45 6.61
C LYS A 18 -2.18 -2.65 6.84
N ALA A 19 -2.14 -3.24 8.04
CA ALA A 19 -2.96 -4.39 8.38
C ALA A 19 -4.46 -4.02 8.39
N ASN A 20 -4.80 -2.85 8.93
CA ASN A 20 -6.18 -2.37 8.94
C ASN A 20 -6.69 -2.09 7.53
N PHE A 21 -5.89 -1.46 6.67
CA PHE A 21 -6.28 -1.22 5.27
C PHE A 21 -6.50 -2.55 4.52
N ALA A 22 -5.60 -3.52 4.66
CA ALA A 22 -5.80 -4.84 4.08
C ALA A 22 -7.05 -5.57 4.62
N ALA A 23 -7.38 -5.38 5.91
CA ALA A 23 -8.62 -5.90 6.48
C ALA A 23 -9.86 -5.22 5.89
N SER A 24 -9.85 -3.89 5.71
CA SER A 24 -10.92 -3.15 5.03
C SER A 24 -11.15 -3.65 3.62
N LEU A 25 -10.10 -3.86 2.83
CA LEU A 25 -10.20 -4.40 1.47
C LEU A 25 -10.88 -5.78 1.45
N ARG A 26 -10.59 -6.65 2.44
CA ARG A 26 -11.26 -7.96 2.55
C ARG A 26 -12.76 -7.83 2.84
N LEU A 27 -13.16 -6.85 3.64
CA LEU A 27 -14.58 -6.58 3.90
C LEU A 27 -15.33 -6.14 2.64
N GLU A 28 -14.63 -5.45 1.73
CA GLU A 28 -15.15 -5.03 0.42
C GLU A 28 -15.11 -6.14 -0.64
N GLY A 29 -14.61 -7.33 -0.29
CA GLY A 29 -14.53 -8.49 -1.20
C GLY A 29 -13.25 -8.55 -2.05
N PHE A 30 -12.29 -7.64 -1.84
CA PHE A 30 -10.98 -7.74 -2.47
C PHE A 30 -10.11 -8.77 -1.74
N VAL A 31 -9.23 -9.44 -2.49
CA VAL A 31 -8.23 -10.37 -1.95
C VAL A 31 -6.86 -9.71 -2.03
N PRO A 32 -6.49 -8.84 -1.07
CA PRO A 32 -5.20 -8.16 -1.11
C PRO A 32 -4.09 -9.19 -0.94
N SER A 33 -3.19 -9.25 -1.92
CA SER A 33 -1.96 -10.04 -1.82
C SER A 33 -1.02 -9.45 -0.78
N ALA A 34 -0.31 -10.32 -0.04
CA ALA A 34 0.70 -9.89 0.93
C ALA A 34 1.78 -9.00 0.31
N CYS A 35 2.01 -9.11 -1.00
CA CYS A 35 3.01 -8.36 -1.75
C CYS A 35 2.50 -7.03 -2.34
N GLU A 36 1.19 -6.74 -2.34
CA GLU A 36 0.64 -5.54 -2.98
C GLU A 36 1.19 -4.24 -2.40
N GLY A 37 1.47 -4.22 -1.10
CA GLY A 37 2.08 -3.07 -0.42
C GLY A 37 3.59 -2.90 -0.66
N GLU A 38 4.22 -3.84 -1.36
CA GLU A 38 5.65 -3.85 -1.69
C GLU A 38 5.91 -3.73 -3.20
N ILE A 39 4.86 -3.64 -4.03
CA ILE A 39 5.00 -3.39 -5.46
C ILE A 39 5.66 -2.02 -5.62
N LYS A 40 6.97 -2.04 -5.87
CA LYS A 40 7.71 -0.83 -6.24
C LYS A 40 7.12 -0.35 -7.56
N LEU A 41 6.60 0.87 -7.56
CA LEU A 41 6.17 1.51 -8.79
C LEU A 41 7.36 1.55 -9.76
N PRO A 42 7.15 1.28 -11.05
CA PRO A 42 8.22 1.35 -12.03
C PRO A 42 8.78 2.77 -12.06
N THR A 43 10.08 2.87 -12.34
CA THR A 43 10.67 4.17 -12.65
C THR A 43 10.03 4.73 -13.92
N ARG A 44 10.06 6.06 -14.08
CA ARG A 44 9.54 6.73 -15.28
C ARG A 44 10.13 6.15 -16.56
N GLU A 45 11.43 5.87 -16.55
CA GLU A 45 12.16 5.26 -17.67
C GLU A 45 11.65 3.85 -17.99
N ALA A 46 11.45 3.01 -16.97
CA ALA A 46 10.92 1.66 -17.15
C ALA A 46 9.48 1.68 -17.70
N ALA A 47 8.64 2.60 -17.23
CA ALA A 47 7.29 2.78 -17.74
C ALA A 47 7.28 3.23 -19.22
N LEU A 48 8.12 4.19 -19.59
CA LEU A 48 8.23 4.66 -20.99
C LEU A 48 8.69 3.55 -21.93
N LYS A 49 9.68 2.75 -21.52
CA LYS A 49 10.17 1.64 -22.33
C LYS A 49 9.09 0.57 -22.57
N ALA A 50 8.30 0.25 -21.54
CA ALA A 50 7.20 -0.71 -21.67
C ALA A 50 6.12 -0.23 -22.66
N ILE A 51 5.78 1.06 -22.64
CA ILE A 51 4.81 1.66 -23.58
C ILE A 51 5.34 1.59 -25.01
N LEU A 52 6.62 1.91 -25.24
CA LEU A 52 7.23 1.86 -26.58
C LEU A 52 7.27 0.41 -27.11
N GLN A 53 7.62 -0.57 -26.28
CA GLN A 53 7.62 -1.99 -26.67
C GLN A 53 6.23 -2.51 -27.04
N LEU A 54 5.17 -2.04 -26.37
CA LEU A 54 3.78 -2.39 -26.70
C LEU A 54 3.29 -1.76 -28.01
N ALA A 55 3.90 -0.65 -28.45
CA ALA A 55 3.53 0.01 -29.71
C ALA A 55 4.20 -0.62 -30.94
N GLU A 56 5.21 -1.46 -30.74
CA GLU A 56 5.95 -2.17 -31.80
C GLU A 56 5.40 -3.58 -32.09
N THR A 57 4.49 -4.08 -31.25
CA THR A 57 3.79 -5.38 -31.39
C THR A 57 2.39 -5.21 -31.95
#